data_AF-A0A074ZWU8-F1
#
_entry.id   AF-A0A074ZWU8-F1
#
_cell.length_a   1.000
_cell.length_b   1.000
_cell.length_c   1.000
_cell.angle_alpha   90.00
_cell.angle_beta   90.00
_cell.angle_gamma   90.00
#
_symmetry.space_group_name_H-M   'P 1'
#
loop_
_entity.id
_entity.type
_entity.pdbx_description
1 polymer ?
#
loop_
_entity_poly.entity_id
_entity_poly.type
_entity_poly.pdbx_seq_one_letter_code
_entity_poly.pdbx_strand_id
1 'polypeptide(L)'
;MTARESSMSDSIKSIIGDLVRCCGEPYVAAPEVTELLYTQLCSYAGQLIRGLRSQRLSLENILLAVRNDPLRLARVMDYYRVLDSGYSEDDTLGNLEDDEETYLSMIMLKRNSLKRLMDVSAQLKIQIADDDCELLPKHYAPFVEGRRLRLERIDRKISQLSVDEYLKFSKMRQSASLLTLAKPSTRLAFWRWISEQCPDVDTPVNQPVKFPSSLSEELRVLVHVLTGDLLHVIDLTLYYRQKLGIELSSPLTPVELKQAAHMKSVKFAASKVP
;
A
#
# COMPACT_ATOMS: atom_id res chain seq x y z
N MET A 1 -26.33 -4.53 5.02
CA MET A 1 -25.34 -3.51 4.62
C MET A 1 -25.91 -2.16 4.97
N THR A 2 -25.32 -1.47 5.95
CA THR A 2 -25.78 -0.13 6.34
C THR A 2 -25.25 0.90 5.34
N ALA A 3 -25.97 2.02 5.11
CA ALA A 3 -25.58 3.06 4.16
C ALA A 3 -24.20 3.72 4.42
N ARG A 4 -23.57 3.45 5.58
CA ARG A 4 -22.21 3.89 5.93
C ARG A 4 -21.12 2.91 5.49
N GLU A 5 -21.43 1.61 5.38
CA GLU A 5 -20.50 0.58 4.87
C GLU A 5 -20.28 0.73 3.35
N SER A 6 -21.32 1.13 2.61
CA SER A 6 -21.19 1.43 1.17
C SER A 6 -20.27 2.62 0.92
N SER A 7 -20.38 3.69 1.72
CA SER A 7 -19.57 4.91 1.57
C SER A 7 -18.05 4.68 1.71
N MET A 8 -17.61 3.82 2.62
CA MET A 8 -16.18 3.52 2.77
C MET A 8 -15.66 2.64 1.62
N SER A 9 -16.44 1.64 1.21
CA SER A 9 -16.11 0.81 0.05
C SER A 9 -15.93 1.65 -1.21
N ASP A 10 -16.86 2.58 -1.47
CA ASP A 10 -16.82 3.48 -2.62
C ASP A 10 -15.59 4.41 -2.56
N SER A 11 -15.27 4.94 -1.38
CA SER A 11 -14.07 5.77 -1.17
C SER A 11 -12.78 5.00 -1.48
N ILE A 12 -12.68 3.75 -1.00
CA ILE A 12 -11.55 2.87 -1.26
C ILE A 12 -11.46 2.55 -2.76
N LYS A 13 -12.58 2.22 -3.41
CA LYS A 13 -12.62 1.94 -4.85
C LYS A 13 -12.20 3.15 -5.68
N SER A 14 -12.59 4.36 -5.28
CA SER A 14 -12.11 5.60 -5.92
C SER A 14 -10.59 5.72 -5.83
N ILE A 15 -10.02 5.52 -4.63
CA ILE A 15 -8.56 5.57 -4.41
C ILE A 15 -7.85 4.49 -5.25
N ILE A 16 -8.41 3.29 -5.35
CA ILE A 16 -7.86 2.21 -6.20
C ILE A 16 -7.85 2.63 -7.67
N GLY A 17 -8.94 3.26 -8.16
CA GLY A 17 -9.02 3.78 -9.52
C GLY A 17 -7.93 4.82 -9.81
N ASP A 18 -7.73 5.77 -8.89
CA ASP A 18 -6.67 6.77 -9.00
C ASP A 18 -5.27 6.14 -8.93
N LEU A 19 -5.09 5.16 -8.05
CA LEU A 19 -3.83 4.41 -7.94
C LEU A 19 -3.50 3.69 -9.25
N VAL A 20 -4.46 3.01 -9.88
CA VAL A 20 -4.25 2.37 -11.20
C VAL A 20 -3.88 3.42 -12.26
N ARG A 21 -4.63 4.53 -12.32
CA ARG A 21 -4.33 5.64 -13.24
C ARG A 21 -2.93 6.22 -13.03
N CYS A 22 -2.49 6.30 -11.78
CA CYS A 22 -1.18 6.75 -11.33
C CYS A 22 -0.05 5.75 -11.62
N CYS A 23 -0.37 4.49 -11.95
CA CYS A 23 0.57 3.48 -12.41
C CYS A 23 0.88 3.60 -13.93
N GLY A 24 0.54 4.72 -14.56
CA GLY A 24 0.78 4.95 -15.99
C GLY A 24 -0.30 4.35 -16.90
N GLU A 25 -1.48 4.02 -16.36
CA GLU A 25 -2.57 3.47 -17.16
C GLU A 25 -3.04 4.48 -18.23
N PRO A 26 -3.23 4.03 -19.49
CA PRO A 26 -3.60 4.91 -20.61
C PRO A 26 -5.01 5.49 -20.48
N TYR A 27 -5.94 4.72 -19.89
CA TYR A 27 -7.35 5.07 -19.78
C TYR A 27 -7.81 5.00 -18.33
N VAL A 28 -9.08 5.37 -18.09
CA VAL A 28 -9.75 5.09 -16.82
C VAL A 28 -9.80 3.58 -16.64
N ALA A 29 -9.43 3.09 -15.46
CA ALA A 29 -9.49 1.68 -15.14
C ALA A 29 -10.94 1.17 -15.31
N ALA A 30 -11.09 0.01 -15.96
CA ALA A 30 -12.39 -0.64 -16.07
C ALA A 30 -12.96 -0.92 -14.65
N PRO A 31 -14.27 -0.76 -14.42
CA PRO A 31 -14.88 -1.01 -13.10
C PRO A 31 -14.52 -2.37 -12.52
N GLU A 32 -14.43 -3.40 -13.37
CA GLU A 32 -14.08 -4.77 -13.00
C GLU A 32 -12.62 -4.91 -12.51
N VAL A 33 -11.71 -4.08 -13.02
CA VAL A 33 -10.32 -4.00 -12.54
C VAL A 33 -10.31 -3.45 -11.12
N THR A 34 -11.03 -2.36 -10.89
CA THR A 34 -11.15 -1.72 -9.57
C THR A 34 -11.81 -2.68 -8.56
N GLU A 35 -12.89 -3.37 -8.94
CA GLU A 35 -13.58 -4.33 -8.07
C GLU A 35 -12.68 -5.51 -7.69
N LEU A 36 -11.89 -6.01 -8.63
CA LEU A 36 -10.99 -7.12 -8.38
C LEU A 36 -9.85 -6.71 -7.46
N LEU A 37 -9.25 -5.54 -7.68
CA LEU A 37 -8.24 -4.99 -6.77
C LEU A 37 -8.80 -4.72 -5.38
N TYR A 38 -10.04 -4.23 -5.29
CA TYR A 38 -10.75 -4.08 -4.02
C TYR A 38 -10.91 -5.42 -3.30
N THR A 39 -11.33 -6.47 -4.01
CA THR A 39 -11.45 -7.83 -3.45
C THR A 39 -10.11 -8.35 -2.95
N GLN A 40 -9.02 -8.10 -3.68
CA GLN A 40 -7.66 -8.46 -3.23
C GLN A 40 -7.25 -7.68 -1.98
N LEU A 41 -7.54 -6.38 -1.93
CA LEU A 41 -7.28 -5.54 -0.76
C LEU A 41 -8.00 -6.09 0.48
N CYS A 42 -9.28 -6.45 0.37
CA CYS A 42 -10.03 -7.08 1.46
C CYS A 42 -9.33 -8.35 1.96
N SER A 43 -8.87 -9.22 1.04
CA SER A 43 -8.12 -10.43 1.40
C SER A 43 -6.81 -10.11 2.11
N TYR A 44 -6.03 -9.14 1.62
CA TYR A 44 -4.75 -8.74 2.21
C TYR A 44 -4.93 -8.08 3.58
N ALA A 45 -5.93 -7.23 3.73
CA ALA A 45 -6.33 -6.63 5.00
C ALA A 45 -6.73 -7.73 6.00
N GLY A 46 -7.57 -8.67 5.59
CA GLY A 46 -7.94 -9.83 6.40
C GLY A 46 -6.72 -10.64 6.87
N GLN A 47 -5.78 -10.96 5.97
CA GLN A 47 -4.56 -11.69 6.32
C GLN A 47 -3.67 -10.91 7.30
N LEU A 48 -3.51 -9.60 7.08
CA LEU A 48 -2.67 -8.75 7.91
C LEU A 48 -3.27 -8.58 9.32
N ILE A 49 -4.57 -8.30 9.40
CA ILE A 49 -5.30 -8.25 10.68
C ILE A 49 -5.28 -9.59 11.38
N ARG A 50 -5.39 -10.71 10.64
CA ARG A 50 -5.22 -12.05 11.20
C ARG A 50 -3.85 -12.24 11.85
N GLY A 51 -2.80 -11.70 11.27
CA GLY A 51 -1.46 -11.72 11.86
C GLY A 51 -1.36 -10.92 13.17
N LEU A 52 -2.21 -9.91 13.34
CA LEU A 52 -2.26 -9.04 14.53
C LEU A 52 -3.17 -9.56 15.65
N ARG A 53 -3.94 -10.64 15.44
CA ARG A 53 -5.14 -11.11 16.19
C ARG A 53 -5.01 -11.45 17.68
N SER A 54 -4.14 -10.81 18.43
CA SER A 54 -4.22 -10.75 19.91
C SER A 54 -3.48 -9.54 20.49
N GLN A 55 -2.96 -8.66 19.62
CA GLN A 55 -1.94 -7.71 20.00
C GLN A 55 -2.38 -6.29 19.67
N ARG A 56 -1.95 -5.34 20.50
CA ARG A 56 -2.17 -3.92 20.24
C ARG A 56 -1.49 -3.54 18.93
N LEU A 57 -2.10 -2.65 18.14
CA LEU A 57 -1.41 -2.08 16.97
C LEU A 57 -0.13 -1.35 17.45
N SER A 58 1.03 -1.95 17.18
CA SER A 58 2.38 -1.45 17.47
C SER A 58 3.28 -1.76 16.27
N LEU A 59 4.39 -1.02 16.12
CA LEU A 59 5.38 -1.31 15.08
C LEU A 59 5.91 -2.76 15.20
N GLU A 60 6.18 -3.21 16.42
CA GLU A 60 6.65 -4.57 16.70
C GLU A 60 5.67 -5.62 16.17
N ASN A 61 4.38 -5.46 16.45
CA ASN A 61 3.37 -6.43 16.07
C ASN A 61 3.11 -6.40 14.56
N ILE A 62 3.23 -5.24 13.92
CA ILE A 62 3.20 -5.13 12.46
C ILE A 62 4.38 -5.89 11.86
N LEU A 63 5.60 -5.68 12.35
CA LEU A 63 6.80 -6.38 11.88
C LEU A 63 6.68 -7.90 12.07
N LEU A 64 6.17 -8.36 13.22
CA LEU A 64 5.90 -9.77 13.47
C LEU A 64 4.85 -10.34 12.50
N ALA A 65 3.80 -9.58 12.18
CA ALA A 65 2.76 -10.00 11.24
C ALA A 65 3.27 -10.12 9.79
N VAL A 66 4.30 -9.35 9.42
CA VAL A 66 4.88 -9.35 8.06
C VAL A 66 6.26 -10.00 7.95
N ARG A 67 6.81 -10.55 9.04
CA ARG A 67 8.21 -11.06 9.12
C ARG A 67 8.58 -12.09 8.05
N ASN A 68 7.61 -12.84 7.54
CA ASN A 68 7.80 -13.89 6.53
C ASN A 68 7.46 -13.39 5.11
N ASP A 69 7.30 -12.09 4.93
CA ASP A 69 6.98 -11.47 3.64
C ASP A 69 8.00 -10.35 3.34
N PRO A 70 9.09 -10.69 2.62
CA PRO A 70 10.13 -9.74 2.26
C PRO A 70 9.62 -8.50 1.52
N LEU A 71 8.56 -8.62 0.71
CA LEU A 71 7.99 -7.48 0.00
C LEU A 71 7.31 -6.51 0.96
N ARG A 72 6.54 -7.04 1.92
CA ARG A 72 5.90 -6.20 2.95
C ARG A 72 6.93 -5.58 3.89
N LEU A 73 7.98 -6.29 4.27
CA LEU A 73 9.10 -5.73 5.05
C LEU A 73 9.81 -4.60 4.29
N ALA A 74 10.09 -4.78 3.00
CA ALA A 74 10.65 -3.73 2.15
C ALA A 74 9.71 -2.50 2.08
N ARG A 75 8.39 -2.69 2.08
CA ARG A 75 7.43 -1.58 2.15
C ARG A 75 7.45 -0.83 3.48
N VAL A 76 7.64 -1.53 4.60
CA VAL A 76 7.84 -0.85 5.90
C VAL A 76 9.13 -0.01 5.84
N MET A 77 10.20 -0.58 5.29
CA MET A 77 11.48 0.10 5.08
C MET A 77 11.32 1.36 4.22
N ASP A 78 10.68 1.25 3.05
CA ASP A 78 10.35 2.36 2.15
C ASP A 78 9.62 3.50 2.91
N TYR A 79 8.60 3.17 3.71
CA TYR A 79 7.85 4.15 4.49
C TYR A 79 8.77 4.97 5.41
N TYR A 80 9.61 4.30 6.18
CA TYR A 80 10.51 4.95 7.14
C TYR A 80 11.66 5.72 6.47
N ARG A 81 12.12 5.30 5.28
CA ARG A 81 13.05 6.08 4.45
C ARG A 81 12.43 7.39 4.00
N VAL A 82 11.20 7.34 3.51
CA VAL A 82 10.49 8.55 3.06
C VAL A 82 10.30 9.50 4.24
N LEU A 83 9.94 8.99 5.42
CA LEU A 83 9.85 9.79 6.65
C LEU A 83 11.17 10.46 7.05
N ASP A 84 12.29 9.73 7.00
CA ASP A 84 13.59 10.27 7.40
C ASP A 84 14.26 11.12 6.31
N SER A 85 13.85 10.96 5.04
CA SER A 85 14.39 11.72 3.90
C SER A 85 14.04 13.20 3.90
N GLY A 86 13.12 13.64 4.78
CA GLY A 86 12.81 15.03 5.10
C GLY A 86 12.90 16.00 3.91
N TYR A 87 11.78 16.28 3.24
CA TYR A 87 11.66 17.57 2.55
C TYR A 87 11.93 18.66 3.61
N SER A 88 12.94 19.49 3.35
CA SER A 88 13.49 20.44 4.32
C SER A 88 12.43 21.39 4.88
N GLU A 89 12.69 21.88 6.09
CA GLU A 89 12.10 23.11 6.64
C GLU A 89 12.21 24.25 5.62
N ASP A 90 11.22 24.39 4.76
CA ASP A 90 10.94 25.66 4.11
C ASP A 90 9.68 26.20 4.79
N ASP A 91 9.88 27.19 5.66
CA ASP A 91 8.88 27.91 6.47
C ASP A 91 7.79 28.61 5.62
N THR A 92 7.79 28.38 4.30
CA THR A 92 6.81 28.91 3.34
C THR A 92 5.52 28.10 3.25
N LEU A 93 5.44 26.92 3.87
CA LEU A 93 4.21 26.09 3.93
C LEU A 93 3.16 26.58 4.94
N GLY A 94 3.37 27.73 5.58
CA GLY A 94 2.48 28.31 6.59
C GLY A 94 1.13 28.84 6.09
N ASN A 95 0.83 28.80 4.79
CA ASN A 95 -0.37 29.42 4.20
C ASN A 95 -1.20 28.53 3.26
N LEU A 96 -1.05 27.19 3.30
CA LEU A 96 -1.96 26.32 2.55
C LEU A 96 -3.12 25.88 3.45
N GLU A 97 -4.24 26.58 3.27
CA GLU A 97 -5.54 26.21 3.83
C GLU A 97 -5.86 24.74 3.51
N ASP A 98 -6.07 23.97 4.58
CA ASP A 98 -7.07 22.91 4.72
C ASP A 98 -7.44 22.06 3.47
N ASP A 99 -6.52 21.28 2.89
CA ASP A 99 -6.94 20.15 2.03
C ASP A 99 -5.78 19.17 1.73
N GLU A 100 -5.83 17.97 2.33
CA GLU A 100 -5.01 16.75 2.07
C GLU A 100 -3.46 16.82 2.07
N GLU A 101 -2.89 17.81 1.40
CA GLU A 101 -1.47 18.08 1.16
C GLU A 101 -0.76 18.43 2.46
N THR A 102 -1.34 19.29 3.28
CA THR A 102 -0.83 19.65 4.62
C THR A 102 -0.72 18.43 5.54
N TYR A 103 -1.68 17.50 5.49
CA TYR A 103 -1.62 16.28 6.30
C TYR A 103 -0.49 15.35 5.85
N LEU A 104 -0.33 15.11 4.55
CA LEU A 104 0.74 14.24 4.03
C LEU A 104 2.13 14.86 4.25
N SER A 105 2.25 16.18 4.15
CA SER A 105 3.48 16.94 4.47
C SER A 105 3.83 16.89 5.96
N MET A 106 2.85 16.99 6.86
CA MET A 106 3.05 16.84 8.31
C MET A 106 3.48 15.43 8.73
N ILE A 107 3.27 14.40 7.91
CA ILE A 107 3.69 13.02 8.21
C ILE A 107 5.22 12.89 8.22
N MET A 108 5.94 13.70 7.44
CA MET A 108 7.38 13.53 7.12
C MET A 108 8.38 14.06 8.16
N LEU A 109 7.95 14.41 9.38
CA LEU A 109 8.74 15.27 10.28
C LEU A 109 9.29 14.58 11.55
N LYS A 110 9.56 13.28 11.52
CA LYS A 110 10.19 12.60 12.66
C LYS A 110 11.63 12.17 12.34
N ARG A 111 12.60 12.99 12.73
CA ARG A 111 14.03 12.60 12.74
C ARG A 111 14.21 11.32 13.57
N ASN A 112 15.01 10.37 13.08
CA ASN A 112 15.34 9.08 13.68
C ASN A 112 14.26 7.99 13.59
N SER A 113 13.27 8.11 12.71
CA SER A 113 12.24 7.07 12.57
C SER A 113 12.82 5.79 11.97
N LEU A 114 13.78 5.93 11.03
CA LEU A 114 14.50 4.78 10.48
C LEU A 114 15.31 4.06 11.55
N LYS A 115 16.03 4.80 12.39
CA LYS A 115 16.78 4.21 13.50
C LYS A 115 15.87 3.41 14.43
N ARG A 116 14.71 3.95 14.79
CA ARG A 116 13.69 3.23 15.59
C ARG A 116 13.26 1.93 14.91
N LEU A 117 13.01 1.95 13.59
CA LEU A 117 12.67 0.75 12.83
C LEU A 117 13.78 -0.30 12.93
N MET A 118 15.03 0.09 12.69
CA MET A 118 16.18 -0.82 12.72
C MET A 118 16.42 -1.41 14.11
N ASP A 119 16.31 -0.58 15.17
CA ASP A 119 16.43 -1.03 16.55
C ASP A 119 15.37 -2.07 16.91
N VAL A 120 14.10 -1.82 16.58
CA VAL A 120 13.00 -2.77 16.83
C VAL A 120 13.19 -4.05 16.01
N SER A 121 13.61 -3.93 14.75
CA SER A 121 13.84 -5.09 13.88
C SER A 121 14.97 -5.97 14.40
N ALA A 122 16.06 -5.37 14.87
CA ALA A 122 17.18 -6.07 15.51
C ALA A 122 16.73 -6.80 16.79
N GLN A 123 15.94 -6.15 17.64
CA GLN A 123 15.39 -6.76 18.86
C GLN A 123 14.51 -7.99 18.54
N LEU A 124 13.71 -7.90 17.48
CA LEU A 124 12.84 -8.99 17.02
C LEU A 124 13.56 -10.05 16.18
N LYS A 125 14.85 -9.85 15.88
CA LYS A 125 15.66 -10.70 14.98
C LYS A 125 15.05 -10.81 13.58
N ILE A 126 14.43 -9.74 13.10
CA ILE A 126 13.87 -9.64 11.75
C ILE A 126 14.92 -8.98 10.86
N GLN A 127 15.33 -9.68 9.80
CA GLN A 127 16.21 -9.08 8.79
C GLN A 127 15.36 -8.27 7.82
N ILE A 128 15.56 -6.95 7.84
CA ILE A 128 15.03 -6.03 6.82
C ILE A 128 16.14 -5.77 5.82
N ALA A 129 15.83 -5.92 4.54
CA ALA A 129 16.78 -5.62 3.49
C ALA A 129 17.10 -4.13 3.48
N ASP A 130 18.36 -3.78 3.75
CA ASP A 130 18.80 -2.39 3.87
C ASP A 130 19.22 -1.79 2.53
N ASP A 131 19.10 -2.49 1.40
CA ASP A 131 19.40 -1.90 0.08
C ASP A 131 18.60 -2.55 -1.05
N ASP A 132 18.36 -1.73 -2.08
CA ASP A 132 17.63 -2.06 -3.28
C ASP A 132 18.08 -3.41 -3.88
N CYS A 133 17.11 -4.29 -4.09
CA CYS A 133 17.18 -5.52 -4.90
C CYS A 133 18.12 -6.66 -4.47
N GLU A 134 19.18 -6.44 -3.69
CA GLU A 134 20.19 -7.50 -3.46
C GLU A 134 19.80 -8.59 -2.45
N LEU A 135 18.79 -8.32 -1.62
CA LEU A 135 18.38 -9.24 -0.53
C LEU A 135 17.04 -9.96 -0.78
N LEU A 136 16.32 -9.61 -1.85
CA LEU A 136 15.09 -10.33 -2.18
C LEU A 136 15.46 -11.67 -2.83
N PRO A 137 14.94 -12.81 -2.33
CA PRO A 137 15.16 -14.10 -2.96
C PRO A 137 14.80 -14.08 -4.46
N LYS A 138 15.54 -14.80 -5.30
CA LYS A 138 15.38 -14.79 -6.78
C LYS A 138 13.94 -14.99 -7.26
N HIS A 139 13.12 -15.72 -6.51
CA HIS A 139 11.72 -15.94 -6.87
C HIS A 139 10.87 -14.64 -6.83
N TYR A 140 11.32 -13.59 -6.14
CA TYR A 140 10.70 -12.25 -6.12
C TYR A 140 11.10 -11.33 -7.29
N ALA A 141 12.02 -11.76 -8.17
CA ALA A 141 12.39 -11.00 -9.37
C ALA A 141 11.21 -10.50 -10.23
N PRO A 142 10.09 -11.25 -10.38
CA PRO A 142 8.90 -10.75 -11.09
C PRO A 142 8.32 -9.45 -10.54
N PHE A 143 8.40 -9.20 -9.22
CA PHE A 143 7.91 -7.95 -8.63
C PHE A 143 8.84 -6.78 -8.90
N VAL A 144 10.16 -7.02 -8.88
CA VAL A 144 11.17 -6.01 -9.19
C VAL A 144 11.04 -5.58 -10.65
N GLU A 145 10.98 -6.53 -11.57
CA GLU A 145 10.80 -6.25 -12.99
C GLU A 145 9.43 -5.61 -13.26
N GLY A 146 8.37 -6.10 -12.63
CA GLY A 146 7.04 -5.50 -12.69
C GLY A 146 7.02 -4.03 -12.25
N ARG A 147 7.70 -3.70 -11.15
CA ARG A 147 7.87 -2.32 -10.67
C ARG A 147 8.62 -1.47 -11.69
N ARG A 148 9.70 -2.00 -12.28
CA ARG A 148 10.46 -1.33 -13.34
C ARG A 148 9.56 -0.97 -14.52
N LEU A 149 8.76 -1.93 -15.01
CA LEU A 149 7.80 -1.72 -16.09
C LEU A 149 6.73 -0.67 -15.74
N ARG A 150 6.25 -0.67 -14.49
CA ARG A 150 5.30 0.35 -14.03
C ARG A 150 5.92 1.75 -14.07
N LEU A 151 7.15 1.91 -13.59
CA LEU A 151 7.85 3.20 -13.63
C LEU A 151 8.05 3.67 -15.08
N GLU A 152 8.44 2.78 -16.00
CA GLU A 152 8.54 3.12 -17.43
C GLU A 152 7.20 3.58 -18.03
N ARG A 153 6.07 2.97 -17.64
CA ARG A 153 4.73 3.43 -18.07
C ARG A 153 4.43 4.82 -17.54
N ILE A 154 4.79 5.11 -16.29
CA ILE A 154 4.62 6.43 -15.67
C ILE A 154 5.46 7.46 -16.43
N ASP A 155 6.74 7.18 -16.70
CA ASP A 155 7.63 8.09 -17.40
C ASP A 155 7.14 8.36 -18.82
N ARG A 156 6.69 7.32 -19.54
CA ARG A 156 6.08 7.47 -20.86
C ARG A 156 4.84 8.35 -20.81
N LYS A 157 3.96 8.15 -19.82
CA LYS A 157 2.77 8.99 -19.63
C LYS A 157 3.17 10.44 -19.38
N ILE A 158 4.08 10.69 -18.44
CA ILE A 158 4.57 12.03 -18.10
C ILE A 158 5.14 12.74 -19.32
N SER A 159 5.90 12.04 -20.17
CA SER A 159 6.50 12.63 -21.38
C SER A 159 5.48 13.14 -22.40
N GLN A 160 4.21 12.75 -22.28
CA GLN A 160 3.11 13.13 -23.16
C GLN A 160 2.19 14.20 -22.56
N LEU A 161 2.39 14.58 -21.30
CA LEU A 161 1.56 15.57 -20.62
C LEU A 161 2.05 17.00 -20.88
N SER A 162 1.12 17.94 -21.02
CA SER A 162 1.42 19.36 -20.84
C SER A 162 1.83 19.66 -19.38
N VAL A 163 2.41 20.84 -19.13
CA VAL A 163 2.81 21.26 -17.78
C VAL A 163 1.63 21.23 -16.79
N ASP A 164 0.47 21.74 -17.19
CA ASP A 164 -0.73 21.75 -16.34
C ASP A 164 -1.25 20.33 -16.04
N GLU A 165 -1.22 19.46 -17.04
CA GLU A 165 -1.61 18.05 -16.87
C GLU A 165 -0.61 17.30 -15.99
N TYR A 166 0.68 17.58 -16.13
CA TYR A 166 1.72 17.04 -15.27
C TYR A 166 1.53 17.44 -13.80
N LEU A 167 1.21 18.71 -13.53
CA LEU A 167 0.92 19.19 -12.17
C LEU A 167 -0.30 18.49 -11.58
N LYS A 168 -1.40 18.39 -12.33
CA LYS A 168 -2.62 17.66 -11.93
C LYS A 168 -2.32 16.18 -11.66
N PHE A 169 -1.57 15.54 -12.56
CA PHE A 169 -1.18 14.14 -12.42
C PHE A 169 -0.27 13.92 -11.21
N SER A 170 0.68 14.83 -10.96
CA SER A 170 1.57 14.77 -9.80
C SER A 170 0.80 14.92 -8.49
N LYS A 171 -0.15 15.86 -8.41
CA LYS A 171 -1.03 16.02 -7.24
C LYS A 171 -1.87 14.77 -7.00
N MET A 172 -2.46 14.21 -8.05
CA MET A 172 -3.20 12.93 -7.96
C MET A 172 -2.31 11.78 -7.48
N ARG A 173 -1.06 11.68 -7.95
CA ARG A 173 -0.12 10.64 -7.50
C ARG A 173 0.21 10.74 -6.02
N GLN A 174 0.25 11.95 -5.47
CA GLN A 174 0.49 12.17 -4.04
C GLN A 174 -0.73 11.77 -3.19
N SER A 175 -1.95 11.99 -3.69
CA SER A 175 -3.20 11.64 -2.98
C SER A 175 -3.72 10.22 -3.26
N ALA A 176 -3.25 9.55 -4.31
CA ALA A 176 -3.64 8.19 -4.71
C ALA A 176 -3.04 7.10 -3.77
N SER A 177 -3.42 7.17 -2.50
CA SER A 177 -2.94 6.30 -1.43
C SER A 177 -4.03 6.09 -0.42
N LEU A 178 -4.11 4.87 0.14
CA LEU A 178 -5.04 4.59 1.24
C LEU A 178 -4.69 5.41 2.50
N LEU A 179 -3.51 6.04 2.57
CA LEU A 179 -3.12 6.95 3.66
C LEU A 179 -4.09 8.11 3.85
N THR A 180 -4.83 8.52 2.82
CA THR A 180 -5.88 9.54 2.92
C THR A 180 -7.03 9.08 3.83
N LEU A 181 -7.22 7.77 4.02
CA LEU A 181 -8.20 7.18 4.92
C LEU A 181 -7.71 7.05 6.38
N ALA A 182 -6.42 7.30 6.63
CA ALA A 182 -5.85 7.33 7.98
C ALA A 182 -6.00 8.71 8.68
N LYS A 183 -6.59 9.70 7.99
CA LYS A 183 -6.84 11.05 8.50
C LYS A 183 -7.83 11.06 9.66
N PRO A 184 -7.76 12.04 10.58
CA PRO A 184 -8.65 12.11 11.75
C PRO A 184 -10.16 11.96 11.43
N SER A 185 -10.62 12.53 10.31
CA SER A 185 -12.02 12.53 9.88
C SER A 185 -12.53 11.16 9.41
N THR A 186 -11.69 10.37 8.73
CA THR A 186 -12.07 9.09 8.09
C THR A 186 -11.55 7.86 8.82
N ARG A 187 -10.54 8.03 9.68
CA ARG A 187 -9.82 6.95 10.38
C ARG A 187 -10.72 5.97 11.13
N LEU A 188 -11.74 6.47 11.83
CA LEU A 188 -12.65 5.61 12.60
C LEU A 188 -13.42 4.66 11.69
N ALA A 189 -13.98 5.19 10.59
CA ALA A 189 -14.71 4.39 9.62
C ALA A 189 -13.78 3.40 8.90
N PHE A 190 -12.58 3.85 8.53
CA PHE A 190 -11.61 3.00 7.87
C PHE A 190 -11.07 1.88 8.77
N TRP A 191 -10.82 2.15 10.05
CA TRP A 191 -10.40 1.13 11.01
C TRP A 191 -11.48 0.06 11.23
N ARG A 192 -12.76 0.46 11.29
CA ARG A 192 -13.89 -0.48 11.35
C ARG A 192 -13.91 -1.36 10.10
N TRP A 193 -13.83 -0.74 8.92
CA TRP A 193 -13.79 -1.47 7.66
C TRP A 193 -12.63 -2.48 7.61
N ILE A 194 -11.41 -2.11 8.03
CA ILE A 194 -10.27 -3.04 8.09
C ILE A 194 -10.58 -4.21 9.05
N SER A 195 -11.12 -3.91 10.23
CA SER A 195 -11.40 -4.91 11.27
C SER A 195 -12.44 -5.94 10.82
N GLU A 196 -13.42 -5.51 10.01
CA GLU A 196 -14.46 -6.35 9.43
C GLU A 196 -13.92 -7.36 8.40
N GLN A 197 -12.75 -7.12 7.81
CA GLN A 197 -12.15 -8.05 6.82
C GLN A 197 -11.67 -9.37 7.44
N CYS A 198 -11.80 -9.55 8.76
CA CYS A 198 -11.30 -10.73 9.46
C CYS A 198 -12.30 -11.26 10.52
N PRO A 199 -13.46 -11.81 10.11
CA PRO A 199 -14.54 -12.19 11.04
C PRO A 199 -14.25 -13.43 11.91
N ASP A 200 -13.35 -14.34 11.50
CA ASP A 200 -13.12 -15.63 12.18
C ASP A 200 -12.24 -15.58 13.44
N VAL A 201 -12.70 -15.12 14.59
CA VAL A 201 -12.34 -15.75 15.87
C VAL A 201 -13.54 -15.56 16.78
N ASP A 202 -14.02 -16.63 17.40
CA ASP A 202 -14.91 -16.66 18.57
C ASP A 202 -14.30 -15.86 19.74
N THR A 203 -14.19 -14.56 19.54
CA THR A 203 -13.80 -13.61 20.57
C THR A 203 -15.12 -13.09 21.08
N PRO A 204 -15.45 -13.26 22.37
CA PRO A 204 -16.62 -12.62 22.92
C PRO A 204 -16.54 -11.13 22.57
N VAL A 205 -17.65 -10.61 22.07
CA VAL A 205 -17.91 -9.26 21.49
C VAL A 205 -17.46 -8.08 22.40
N ASN A 206 -16.81 -8.37 23.53
CA ASN A 206 -16.46 -7.44 24.59
C ASN A 206 -14.96 -7.04 24.66
N GLN A 207 -14.09 -7.53 23.79
CA GLN A 207 -12.74 -6.94 23.65
C GLN A 207 -12.60 -6.27 22.29
N PRO A 208 -13.05 -5.00 22.15
CA PRO A 208 -12.72 -4.21 20.98
C PRO A 208 -11.19 -4.20 20.87
N VAL A 209 -10.67 -4.55 19.70
CA VAL A 209 -9.26 -4.27 19.35
C VAL A 209 -9.03 -2.82 19.75
N LYS A 210 -8.27 -2.60 20.84
CA LYS A 210 -8.21 -1.31 21.52
C LYS A 210 -7.85 -0.26 20.48
N PHE A 211 -8.76 0.68 20.28
CA PHE A 211 -8.58 1.79 19.35
C PHE A 211 -7.21 2.42 19.61
N PRO A 212 -6.35 2.60 18.59
CA PRO A 212 -5.20 3.47 18.75
C PRO A 212 -5.74 4.87 19.08
N SER A 213 -5.58 5.29 20.34
CA SER A 213 -6.15 6.52 20.88
C SER A 213 -5.47 7.80 20.39
N SER A 214 -4.55 7.70 19.43
CA SER A 214 -3.87 8.84 18.80
C SER A 214 -3.51 8.50 17.34
N LEU A 215 -2.97 9.47 16.62
CA LEU A 215 -2.56 9.45 15.21
C LEU A 215 -1.40 8.44 15.00
N SER A 216 -1.65 7.17 15.27
CA SER A 216 -0.64 6.13 15.39
C SER A 216 0.06 5.97 14.04
N GLU A 217 1.34 6.30 14.02
CA GLU A 217 2.29 5.98 12.96
C GLU A 217 2.10 4.54 12.47
N GLU A 218 1.79 3.64 13.38
CA GLU A 218 1.51 2.23 13.14
C GLU A 218 0.33 1.99 12.18
N LEU A 219 -0.75 2.78 12.28
CA LEU A 219 -1.85 2.69 11.31
C LEU A 219 -1.39 3.16 9.94
N ARG A 220 -0.57 4.21 9.87
CA ARG A 220 -0.01 4.70 8.60
C ARG A 220 0.92 3.66 7.97
N VAL A 221 1.79 3.01 8.74
CA VAL A 221 2.63 1.90 8.28
C VAL A 221 1.77 0.77 7.72
N LEU A 222 0.74 0.34 8.47
CA LEU A 222 -0.18 -0.73 8.05
C LEU A 222 -0.85 -0.39 6.72
N VAL A 223 -1.32 0.85 6.57
CA VAL A 223 -1.97 1.34 5.36
C VAL A 223 -1.01 1.47 4.18
N HIS A 224 0.23 1.90 4.44
CA HIS A 224 1.27 1.95 3.44
C HIS A 224 1.61 0.55 2.91
N VAL A 225 1.68 -0.45 3.80
CA VAL A 225 1.86 -1.86 3.42
C VAL A 225 0.70 -2.37 2.55
N LEU A 226 -0.56 -2.07 2.92
CA LEU A 226 -1.73 -2.45 2.13
C LEU A 226 -1.76 -1.79 0.74
N THR A 227 -1.36 -0.52 0.67
CA THR A 227 -1.19 0.18 -0.62
C THR A 227 -0.12 -0.50 -1.46
N GLY A 228 1.01 -0.88 -0.85
CA GLY A 228 2.07 -1.65 -1.51
C GLY A 228 1.59 -3.00 -2.03
N ASP A 229 0.72 -3.70 -1.30
CA ASP A 229 0.17 -4.98 -1.72
C ASP A 229 -0.67 -4.90 -3.01
N LEU A 230 -1.43 -3.82 -3.19
CA LEU A 230 -2.13 -3.53 -4.44
C LEU A 230 -1.15 -3.29 -5.59
N LEU A 231 -0.13 -2.48 -5.33
CA LEU A 231 0.92 -2.21 -6.30
C LEU A 231 1.64 -3.49 -6.72
N HIS A 232 1.88 -4.44 -5.81
CA HIS A 232 2.50 -5.73 -6.14
C HIS A 232 1.65 -6.57 -7.10
N VAL A 233 0.32 -6.49 -7.02
CA VAL A 233 -0.57 -7.17 -7.99
C VAL A 233 -0.43 -6.52 -9.37
N ILE A 234 -0.39 -5.19 -9.44
CA ILE A 234 -0.18 -4.45 -10.70
C ILE A 234 1.19 -4.77 -11.28
N ASP A 235 2.26 -4.71 -10.48
CA ASP A 235 3.63 -5.01 -10.87
C ASP A 235 3.72 -6.42 -11.47
N LEU A 236 3.17 -7.43 -10.77
CA LEU A 236 3.16 -8.81 -11.25
C LEU A 236 2.35 -8.97 -12.55
N THR A 237 1.26 -8.22 -12.70
CA THR A 237 0.45 -8.22 -13.93
C THR A 237 1.25 -7.68 -15.10
N LEU A 238 1.96 -6.56 -14.92
CA LEU A 238 2.81 -5.96 -15.97
C LEU A 238 3.96 -6.90 -16.37
N TYR A 239 4.59 -7.55 -15.40
CA TYR A 239 5.62 -8.55 -15.66
C TYR A 239 5.10 -9.68 -16.56
N TYR A 240 3.95 -10.28 -16.22
CA TYR A 240 3.40 -11.37 -17.03
C TYR A 240 2.90 -10.90 -18.39
N ARG A 241 2.37 -9.68 -18.51
CA ARG A 241 2.03 -9.08 -19.81
C ARG A 241 3.25 -8.97 -20.71
N GLN A 242 4.36 -8.46 -20.20
CA GLN A 242 5.62 -8.41 -20.94
C GLN A 242 6.07 -9.81 -21.38
N LYS A 243 6.01 -10.81 -20.48
CA LYS A 243 6.38 -12.20 -20.81
C LYS A 243 5.48 -12.84 -21.87
N LEU A 244 4.21 -12.45 -21.94
CA LEU A 244 3.24 -12.94 -22.92
C LEU A 244 3.22 -12.13 -24.22
N GLY A 245 4.07 -11.10 -24.35
CA GLY A 245 4.09 -10.22 -25.52
C GLY A 245 2.85 -9.31 -25.63
N ILE A 246 2.12 -9.12 -24.53
CA ILE A 246 0.97 -8.22 -24.48
C ILE A 246 1.48 -6.77 -24.40
N GLU A 247 0.98 -5.91 -25.28
CA GLU A 247 1.41 -4.53 -25.38
C GLU A 247 1.18 -3.76 -24.07
N LEU A 248 2.22 -3.19 -23.48
CA LEU A 248 2.12 -2.48 -22.20
C LEU A 248 1.46 -1.10 -22.33
N SER A 249 1.23 -0.59 -23.54
CA SER A 249 0.48 0.64 -23.77
C SER A 249 -1.04 0.46 -23.67
N SER A 250 -1.54 -0.79 -23.74
CA SER A 250 -2.97 -1.08 -23.64
C SER A 250 -3.40 -1.24 -22.17
N PRO A 251 -4.69 -1.04 -21.86
CA PRO A 251 -5.16 -1.10 -20.48
C PRO A 251 -5.09 -2.51 -19.87
N LEU A 252 -4.95 -2.55 -18.54
CA LEU A 252 -5.03 -3.76 -17.73
C LEU A 252 -6.43 -4.35 -17.80
N THR A 253 -6.49 -5.68 -17.84
CA THR A 253 -7.75 -6.41 -17.90
C THR A 253 -7.99 -7.20 -16.60
N PRO A 254 -9.26 -7.50 -16.27
CA PRO A 254 -9.58 -8.32 -15.10
C PRO A 254 -8.99 -9.74 -15.17
N VAL A 255 -8.84 -10.29 -16.38
CA VAL A 255 -8.29 -11.64 -16.58
C VAL A 255 -6.83 -11.69 -16.17
N GLU A 256 -6.03 -10.71 -16.59
CA GLU A 256 -4.60 -10.66 -16.27
C GLU A 256 -4.35 -10.45 -14.79
N LEU A 257 -5.16 -9.59 -14.14
CA LEU A 257 -5.09 -9.39 -12.69
C LEU A 257 -5.46 -10.65 -11.90
N LYS A 258 -6.48 -11.40 -12.34
CA LYS A 258 -6.84 -12.70 -11.72
C LYS A 258 -5.69 -13.69 -11.85
N GLN A 259 -5.07 -13.77 -13.02
CA GLN A 259 -3.91 -14.64 -13.26
C GLN A 259 -2.73 -14.23 -12.37
N ALA A 260 -2.38 -12.95 -12.30
CA ALA A 260 -1.31 -12.44 -11.45
C ALA A 260 -1.58 -12.74 -9.96
N ALA A 261 -2.79 -12.47 -9.47
CA ALA A 261 -3.18 -12.76 -8.09
C ALA A 261 -3.09 -14.27 -7.77
N HIS A 262 -3.51 -15.13 -8.69
CA HIS A 262 -3.37 -16.59 -8.55
C HIS A 262 -1.91 -17.04 -8.55
N MET A 263 -1.06 -16.46 -9.41
CA MET A 263 0.36 -16.79 -9.40
C MET A 263 1.06 -16.29 -8.12
N LYS A 264 0.63 -15.15 -7.57
CA LYS A 264 1.07 -14.65 -6.26
C LYS A 264 0.72 -15.67 -5.16
N SER A 265 -0.49 -16.21 -5.15
CA SER A 265 -0.91 -17.17 -4.11
C SER A 265 -0.22 -18.53 -4.24
N VAL A 266 -0.07 -19.08 -5.46
CA VAL A 266 0.49 -20.43 -5.66
C VAL A 266 2.01 -20.45 -5.51
N LYS A 267 2.73 -19.58 -6.22
CA LYS A 267 4.21 -19.62 -6.26
C LYS A 267 4.86 -19.08 -4.99
N PHE A 268 4.20 -18.16 -4.29
CA PHE A 268 4.77 -17.45 -3.14
C PHE A 268 4.16 -17.86 -1.79
N ALA A 269 3.14 -18.73 -1.77
CA ALA A 269 2.80 -19.49 -0.58
C ALA A 269 3.64 -20.76 -0.45
N ALA A 270 4.02 -21.39 -1.57
CA ALA A 270 4.89 -22.57 -1.58
C ALA A 270 6.31 -22.29 -1.07
N SER A 271 6.81 -21.05 -1.21
CA SER A 271 8.09 -20.62 -0.65
C SER A 271 8.04 -20.28 0.86
N LYS A 272 6.86 -20.40 1.51
CA LYS A 272 6.70 -20.24 2.97
C LYS A 272 6.82 -21.56 3.74
N VAL A 273 7.11 -22.67 3.07
CA VAL A 273 7.43 -23.95 3.73
C VAL A 273 8.95 -23.97 3.96
N PRO A 274 9.42 -24.00 5.23
CA PRO A 274 10.84 -24.12 5.54
C PRO A 274 11.42 -25.46 5.08
#